data_AF-A0A1I1P0A8-F1
#
_entry.id   AF-A0A1I1P0A8-F1
#
_cell.length_a   1.000
_cell.length_b   1.000
_cell.length_c   1.000
_cell.angle_alpha   90.00
_cell.angle_beta   90.00
_cell.angle_gamma   90.00
#
_symmetry.space_group_name_H-M   'P 1'
#
loop_
_entity.id
_entity.type
_entity.pdbx_description
1 polymer ?
#
loop_
_entity_poly.entity_id
_entity_poly.type
_entity_poly.pdbx_seq_one_letter_code
_entity_poly.pdbx_strand_id
1 'polypeptide(L)'
;MKILFPAVLASLALTSGGAIAQTAERCSLVGQMAGSVWLEMIQGLGDGKTAQVDSAIARLDALSATYARLDCDQAALNTAFDCVLTAEDGQAPRAVLRQCMAQSGIAGE
;
A
#
# COMPACT_ATOMS: atom_id res chain seq x y z
N MET A 1 56.69 -16.72 -8.66
CA MET A 1 56.32 -16.06 -7.39
C MET A 1 54.84 -15.70 -7.48
N LYS A 2 54.09 -15.97 -6.40
CA LYS A 2 52.63 -16.07 -6.26
C LYS A 2 52.12 -14.83 -5.52
N ILE A 3 51.12 -14.07 -6.01
CA ILE A 3 50.05 -13.30 -5.28
C ILE A 3 49.02 -12.86 -6.37
N LEU A 4 47.82 -13.40 -6.56
CA LEU A 4 46.56 -13.46 -5.77
C LEU A 4 45.67 -12.19 -5.78
N PHE A 5 44.47 -12.38 -6.36
CA PHE A 5 43.16 -11.75 -6.08
C PHE A 5 42.86 -10.27 -6.42
N PRO A 6 41.91 -10.05 -7.36
CA PRO A 6 40.90 -9.02 -7.20
C PRO A 6 39.50 -9.65 -7.37
N ALA A 7 38.97 -10.27 -6.32
CA ALA A 7 37.60 -10.82 -6.32
C ALA A 7 36.81 -10.38 -5.07
N VAL A 8 37.04 -9.15 -4.58
CA VAL A 8 36.40 -8.68 -3.33
C VAL A 8 35.50 -7.45 -3.55
N LEU A 9 35.40 -6.91 -4.77
CA LEU A 9 34.57 -5.70 -5.02
C LEU A 9 33.12 -5.97 -5.44
N ALA A 10 32.69 -7.23 -5.59
CA ALA A 10 31.34 -7.55 -6.07
C ALA A 10 30.27 -7.70 -4.95
N SER A 11 30.66 -7.67 -3.68
CA SER A 11 29.75 -8.09 -2.59
C SER A 11 28.94 -6.96 -1.94
N LEU A 12 29.14 -5.70 -2.34
CA LEU A 12 28.44 -4.54 -1.72
C LEU A 12 27.20 -4.07 -2.49
N ALA A 13 26.93 -4.62 -3.68
CA ALA A 13 25.78 -4.20 -4.50
C ALA A 13 24.49 -5.00 -4.23
N LEU A 14 24.54 -6.10 -3.46
CA LEU A 14 23.39 -6.99 -3.25
C LEU A 14 22.54 -6.66 -2.01
N THR A 15 23.01 -5.82 -1.09
CA THR A 15 22.30 -5.53 0.17
C THR A 15 21.26 -4.41 0.05
N SER A 16 21.39 -3.53 -0.95
CA SER A 16 20.45 -2.42 -1.18
C SER A 16 19.16 -2.85 -1.90
N GLY A 17 19.22 -3.87 -2.75
CA GLY A 17 18.04 -4.36 -3.49
C GLY A 17 17.00 -5.06 -2.59
N GLY A 18 17.45 -5.82 -1.60
CA GLY A 18 16.55 -6.57 -0.69
C GLY A 18 15.78 -5.66 0.27
N ALA A 19 16.40 -4.59 0.77
CA ALA A 19 15.74 -3.65 1.68
C ALA A 19 14.62 -2.87 0.98
N ILE A 20 14.85 -2.42 -0.27
CA ILE A 20 13.85 -1.66 -1.04
C ILE A 20 12.68 -2.56 -1.46
N ALA A 21 12.94 -3.81 -1.88
CA ALA A 21 11.89 -4.77 -2.23
C ALA A 21 11.02 -5.15 -1.01
N GLN A 22 11.63 -5.35 0.17
CA GLN A 22 10.89 -5.61 1.40
C GLN A 22 10.05 -4.42 1.86
N THR A 23 10.54 -3.19 1.68
CA THR A 23 9.76 -1.98 1.97
C THR A 23 8.58 -1.86 1.01
N ALA A 24 8.78 -2.08 -0.29
CA ALA A 24 7.70 -2.06 -1.28
C ALA A 24 6.60 -3.10 -0.98
N GLU A 25 6.98 -4.33 -0.62
CA GLU A 25 6.03 -5.39 -0.25
C GLU A 25 5.22 -5.02 1.01
N ARG A 26 5.89 -4.45 2.03
CA ARG A 26 5.21 -3.98 3.25
C ARG A 26 4.27 -2.82 2.98
N CYS A 27 4.67 -1.85 2.15
CA CYS A 27 3.81 -0.77 1.71
C CYS A 27 2.59 -1.33 0.96
N SER A 28 2.80 -2.27 0.03
CA SER A 28 1.69 -2.91 -0.68
C SER A 28 0.70 -3.58 0.28
N LEU A 29 1.21 -4.36 1.23
CA LEU A 29 0.38 -5.10 2.18
C LEU A 29 -0.41 -4.16 3.12
N VAL A 30 0.25 -3.17 3.71
CA VAL A 30 -0.42 -2.19 4.58
C VAL A 30 -1.40 -1.33 3.80
N GLY A 31 -1.04 -0.93 2.58
CA GLY A 31 -1.94 -0.21 1.66
C GLY A 31 -3.20 -1.02 1.33
N GLN A 32 -3.07 -2.33 1.10
CA GLN A 32 -4.22 -3.20 0.80
C GLN A 32 -5.14 -3.37 2.01
N MET A 33 -4.57 -3.45 3.21
CA MET A 33 -5.35 -3.44 4.45
C MET A 33 -6.08 -2.12 4.63
N ALA A 34 -5.39 -0.99 4.43
CA ALA A 34 -5.99 0.34 4.52
C ALA A 34 -7.13 0.52 3.51
N GLY A 35 -6.92 0.12 2.26
CA GLY A 35 -7.96 0.17 1.23
C GLY A 35 -9.16 -0.74 1.53
N SER A 36 -8.93 -1.91 2.14
CA SER A 36 -10.03 -2.80 2.54
C SER A 36 -10.89 -2.17 3.65
N VAL A 37 -10.27 -1.53 4.63
CA VAL A 37 -10.97 -0.81 5.71
C VAL A 37 -11.68 0.44 5.17
N TRP A 38 -11.05 1.14 4.23
CA TRP A 38 -11.66 2.29 3.55
C TRP A 38 -12.94 1.88 2.80
N LEU A 39 -12.92 0.76 2.07
CA LEU A 39 -14.13 0.23 1.41
C LEU A 39 -15.23 -0.13 2.43
N GLU A 40 -14.86 -0.71 3.57
CA GLU A 40 -15.79 -1.00 4.66
C GLU A 40 -16.44 0.28 5.20
N MET A 41 -15.65 1.35 5.36
CA MET A 41 -16.13 2.67 5.78
C MET A 41 -17.13 3.26 4.79
N ILE A 42 -16.81 3.27 3.48
CA ILE A 42 -17.70 3.78 2.44
C ILE A 42 -19.01 2.99 2.38
N GLN A 43 -18.94 1.67 2.46
CA GLN A 43 -20.14 0.83 2.53
C GLN A 43 -20.98 1.13 3.77
N GLY A 44 -20.34 1.27 4.94
CA GLY A 44 -21.02 1.61 6.19
C GLY A 44 -21.71 2.98 6.15
N LEU A 45 -21.12 3.97 5.45
CA LEU A 45 -21.72 5.27 5.20
C LEU A 45 -22.98 5.15 4.33
N GLY A 46 -22.92 4.36 3.25
CA GLY A 46 -24.08 4.10 2.39
C GLY A 46 -25.21 3.36 3.11
N ASP A 47 -24.87 2.47 4.04
CA ASP A 47 -25.83 1.67 4.82
C ASP A 47 -26.34 2.38 6.10
N GLY A 48 -25.83 3.56 6.45
CA GLY A 48 -26.17 4.27 7.69
C GLY A 48 -25.68 3.60 8.98
N LYS A 49 -24.65 2.75 8.91
CA LYS A 49 -24.09 1.98 10.03
C LYS A 49 -23.02 2.76 10.78
N THR A 50 -23.41 3.77 11.55
CA THR A 50 -22.49 4.70 12.23
C THR A 50 -21.41 4.00 13.09
N ALA A 51 -21.77 2.99 13.89
CA ALA A 51 -20.80 2.25 14.70
C ALA A 51 -19.75 1.49 13.86
N GLN A 52 -20.13 1.01 12.67
CA GLN A 52 -19.18 0.39 11.74
C GLN A 52 -18.24 1.43 11.15
N VAL A 53 -18.77 2.59 10.76
CA VAL A 53 -17.99 3.72 10.24
C VAL A 53 -16.96 4.19 11.27
N ASP A 54 -17.37 4.40 12.53
CA ASP A 54 -16.47 4.83 13.60
C ASP A 54 -15.33 3.81 13.83
N SER A 55 -15.67 2.52 13.84
CA SER A 55 -14.68 1.44 13.93
C SER A 55 -13.73 1.40 12.74
N ALA A 56 -14.23 1.67 11.53
CA ALA A 56 -13.43 1.71 10.32
C ALA A 56 -12.49 2.93 10.31
N ILE A 57 -12.95 4.10 10.77
CA ILE A 57 -12.13 5.32 10.92
C ILE A 57 -10.94 5.05 11.85
N ALA A 58 -11.18 4.48 13.04
CA ALA A 58 -10.10 4.20 13.99
C ALA A 58 -9.07 3.20 13.44
N ARG A 59 -9.52 2.16 12.72
CA ARG A 59 -8.64 1.19 12.07
C ARG A 59 -7.85 1.83 10.91
N LEU A 60 -8.49 2.67 10.11
CA LEU A 60 -7.85 3.35 8.99
C LEU A 60 -6.79 4.35 9.45
N ASP A 61 -7.02 5.05 10.56
CA ASP A 61 -6.04 5.93 11.18
C ASP A 61 -4.79 5.15 11.64
N ALA A 62 -4.99 4.04 12.35
CA ALA A 62 -3.89 3.18 12.79
C ALA A 62 -3.07 2.59 11.62
N LEU A 63 -3.75 2.21 10.54
CA LEU A 63 -3.11 1.71 9.32
C LEU A 63 -2.36 2.82 8.58
N SER A 64 -2.93 4.01 8.47
CA SER A 64 -2.28 5.18 7.85
C SER A 64 -1.04 5.60 8.64
N ALA A 65 -1.11 5.62 9.97
CA ALA A 65 0.06 5.87 10.82
C ALA A 65 1.15 4.79 10.62
N THR A 66 0.77 3.53 10.42
CA THR A 66 1.71 2.45 10.14
C THR A 66 2.34 2.60 8.76
N TYR A 67 1.54 2.96 7.76
CA TYR A 67 1.97 3.22 6.40
C TYR A 67 3.00 4.36 6.35
N ALA A 68 2.74 5.47 7.04
CA ALA A 68 3.67 6.59 7.19
C ALA A 68 4.96 6.20 7.94
N ARG A 69 4.87 5.38 9.00
CA ARG A 69 6.06 4.88 9.74
C ARG A 69 6.98 3.99 8.91
N LEU A 70 6.45 3.38 7.85
CA LEU A 70 7.22 2.59 6.91
C LEU A 70 7.82 3.43 5.77
N ASP A 71 7.70 4.77 5.86
CA ASP A 71 8.08 5.73 4.83
C ASP A 71 7.41 5.45 3.47
N CYS A 72 6.21 4.87 3.49
CA CYS A 72 5.42 4.63 2.30
C CYS A 72 4.78 5.93 1.78
N ASP A 73 4.50 5.99 0.47
CA ASP A 73 3.93 7.18 -0.16
C ASP A 73 2.45 7.37 0.19
N GLN A 74 2.20 8.15 1.25
CA GLN A 74 0.85 8.47 1.72
C GLN A 74 0.01 9.21 0.66
N ALA A 75 0.64 10.01 -0.20
CA ALA A 75 -0.06 10.74 -1.24
C ALA A 75 -0.57 9.78 -2.33
N ALA A 76 0.23 8.78 -2.69
CA ALA A 76 -0.22 7.69 -3.55
C ALA A 76 -1.40 6.93 -2.94
N LEU A 77 -1.37 6.64 -1.63
CA LEU A 77 -2.48 5.95 -0.95
C LEU A 77 -3.78 6.75 -1.00
N ASN A 78 -3.71 8.06 -0.74
CA ASN A 78 -4.88 8.93 -0.83
C ASN A 78 -5.39 9.04 -2.28
N THR A 79 -4.49 9.13 -3.26
CA THR A 79 -4.84 9.13 -4.69
C THR A 79 -5.57 7.86 -5.09
N ALA A 80 -5.15 6.70 -4.57
CA ALA A 80 -5.82 5.44 -4.81
C ALA A 80 -7.25 5.43 -4.22
N PHE A 81 -7.47 6.02 -3.05
CA PHE A 81 -8.81 6.12 -2.45
C PHE A 81 -9.72 7.07 -3.25
N ASP A 82 -9.19 8.23 -3.65
CA ASP A 82 -9.94 9.20 -4.48
C ASP A 82 -10.34 8.59 -5.82
N CYS A 83 -9.43 7.82 -6.45
CA CYS A 83 -9.71 7.10 -7.69
C CYS A 83 -10.94 6.18 -7.57
N VAL A 84 -11.09 5.46 -6.45
CA VAL A 84 -12.25 4.57 -6.25
C VAL A 84 -13.56 5.33 -6.18
N LEU A 85 -13.57 6.56 -5.65
CA LEU A 85 -14.77 7.41 -5.60
C LEU A 85 -15.21 7.92 -6.97
N THR A 86 -14.30 7.96 -7.94
CA THR A 86 -14.56 8.45 -9.31
C THR A 86 -14.78 7.34 -10.32
N ALA A 87 -14.62 6.08 -9.92
CA ALA A 87 -14.73 4.95 -10.82
C ALA A 87 -16.18 4.73 -11.27
N GLU A 88 -16.35 4.37 -12.54
CA GLU A 88 -17.67 4.15 -13.14
C GLU A 88 -18.43 2.98 -12.48
N ASP A 89 -19.75 3.15 -12.39
CA ASP A 89 -20.66 2.15 -11.82
C ASP A 89 -20.60 0.81 -12.58
N GLY A 90 -20.68 -0.30 -11.83
CA GLY A 90 -20.80 -1.66 -12.39
C GLY A 90 -19.60 -2.59 -12.15
N GLN A 91 -18.49 -2.06 -11.64
CA GLN A 91 -17.35 -2.88 -11.22
C GLN A 91 -17.43 -3.23 -9.73
N ALA A 92 -16.93 -4.42 -9.36
CA ALA A 92 -16.86 -4.80 -7.95
C ALA A 92 -15.90 -3.85 -7.19
N PRO A 93 -16.29 -3.27 -6.04
CA PRO A 93 -15.48 -2.25 -5.36
C PRO A 93 -14.05 -2.67 -5.04
N ARG A 94 -13.84 -3.96 -4.72
CA ARG A 94 -12.50 -4.52 -4.50
C ARG A 94 -11.65 -4.59 -5.77
N ALA A 95 -12.26 -4.81 -6.94
CA ALA A 95 -11.54 -4.82 -8.20
C ALA A 95 -11.09 -3.41 -8.56
N VAL A 96 -11.99 -2.42 -8.41
CA VAL A 96 -11.68 -1.00 -8.60
C VAL A 96 -10.55 -0.56 -7.66
N LEU A 97 -10.63 -0.88 -6.37
CA LEU A 97 -9.57 -0.56 -5.42
C LEU A 97 -8.21 -1.12 -5.85
N ARG A 98 -8.14 -2.39 -6.24
CA ARG A 98 -6.87 -2.98 -6.71
C ARG A 98 -6.33 -2.25 -7.94
N GLN A 99 -7.21 -1.90 -8.89
CA GLN A 99 -6.82 -1.13 -10.07
C GLN A 99 -6.27 0.25 -9.69
N CYS A 100 -6.99 1.00 -8.85
CA CYS A 100 -6.56 2.33 -8.38
C CYS A 100 -5.23 2.28 -7.61
N MET A 101 -5.04 1.24 -6.79
CA MET A 101 -3.78 1.01 -6.07
C MET A 101 -2.61 0.67 -7.00
N ALA A 102 -2.85 -0.11 -8.06
CA ALA A 102 -1.84 -0.39 -9.08
C ALA A 102 -1.47 0.87 -9.88
N GLN A 103 -2.47 1.67 -10.28
CA GLN A 103 -2.26 2.95 -10.96
C GLN A 103 -1.48 3.95 -10.10
N SER A 104 -1.63 3.87 -8.78
CA SER A 104 -0.91 4.72 -7.82
C SER A 104 0.46 4.14 -7.43
N GLY A 105 0.89 3.00 -8.00
CA GLY A 105 2.19 2.39 -7.72
C GLY A 105 2.33 1.70 -6.36
N ILE A 106 1.22 1.42 -5.66
CA ILE A 106 1.22 0.79 -4.33
C ILE A 106 1.19 -0.73 -4.42
N ALA A 107 0.47 -1.25 -5.41
CA ALA A 107 0.53 -2.66 -5.79
C ALA A 107 1.42 -2.77 -7.02
N GLY A 108 2.68 -3.14 -6.81
CA GLY A 108 3.57 -3.56 -7.90
C GLY A 108 3.07 -4.88 -8.50
N GLU A 109 3.17 -4.98 -9.82
CA GLU A 109 2.96 -6.22 -10.59
C GLU A 109 3.92 -7.34 -10.17
#